data_AF-A0A137RFP1-F1
#
_entry.id   AF-A0A137RFP1-F1
#
_cell.length_a   1.000
_cell.length_b   1.000
_cell.length_c   1.000
_cell.angle_alpha   90.00
_cell.angle_beta   90.00
_cell.angle_gamma   90.00
#
_symmetry.space_group_name_H-M   'P 1'
#
loop_
_entity.id
_entity.type
_entity.pdbx_description
1 polymer ?
#
loop_
_entity_poly.entity_id
_entity_poly.type
_entity_poly.pdbx_seq_one_letter_code
_entity_poly.pdbx_strand_id
1 'polypeptide(L)'
;MAQQLFNPFKDLIFDEHFCFLSGALTTEKITVFPQWLMDHFKFGDERIEMMDKTKSYTYSDLKLPCSAEVKDAFEVLDYKIQAAYKNGFEGMDSLDEKLLFQWTGRMVYGLLYYEMVYERDRLLRKGEEFELSAALKERFGHFHLMLQSLIEPISFIGKKPWSIAVFPLKYSADIFSYRDDAINLIFSFGVNGFGFIACLQDNGVIGEKQKELLDKMKGNVLHPVQFEELYARFHYSDYILQYKPEYKIESRDDGISIEALPIEKKGSKPVFGFWDEDIFAQLLANYWSVYGIEREDILQFQKPPLSFLENPYSKDFINPETIDLPF
;
A
#
# COMPACT_ATOMS: atom_id res chain seq x y z
N MET A 1 -20.95 24.59 10.21
CA MET A 1 -21.46 23.25 10.55
C MET A 1 -20.40 22.26 10.12
N ALA A 2 -20.01 21.29 10.95
CA ALA A 2 -18.97 20.33 10.57
C ALA A 2 -19.43 19.54 9.33
N GLN A 3 -18.66 19.61 8.24
CA GLN A 3 -18.94 18.86 7.01
C GLN A 3 -18.80 17.38 7.32
N GLN A 4 -19.92 16.65 7.37
CA GLN A 4 -19.90 15.22 7.62
C GLN A 4 -19.59 14.52 6.30
N LEU A 5 -18.31 14.16 6.13
CA LEU A 5 -17.85 13.40 4.97
C LEU A 5 -18.41 11.98 4.95
N PHE A 6 -18.50 11.41 3.75
CA PHE A 6 -19.00 10.06 3.55
C PHE A 6 -18.06 9.03 4.20
N ASN A 7 -18.62 7.98 4.82
CA ASN A 7 -17.83 6.87 5.35
C ASN A 7 -18.58 5.56 5.12
N PRO A 8 -18.18 4.75 4.11
CA PRO A 8 -18.88 3.52 3.76
C PRO A 8 -18.73 2.43 4.83
N PHE A 9 -17.72 2.50 5.69
CA PHE A 9 -17.45 1.46 6.70
C PHE A 9 -18.32 1.58 7.96
N LYS A 10 -18.97 2.74 8.17
CA LYS A 10 -19.87 2.94 9.31
C LYS A 10 -21.11 2.04 9.18
N ASP A 11 -21.75 2.13 8.03
CA ASP A 11 -23.01 1.45 7.71
C ASP A 11 -22.82 0.33 6.65
N LEU A 12 -21.57 -0.02 6.33
CA LEU A 12 -21.16 -1.07 5.38
C LEU A 12 -21.78 -0.89 3.98
N ILE A 13 -21.74 0.34 3.47
CA ILE A 13 -22.30 0.74 2.18
C ILE A 13 -21.30 0.37 1.07
N PHE A 14 -21.40 -0.86 0.57
CA PHE A 14 -20.64 -1.38 -0.57
C PHE A 14 -21.56 -1.71 -1.75
N ASP A 15 -22.35 -0.73 -2.16
CA ASP A 15 -23.40 -0.87 -3.17
C ASP A 15 -23.01 -0.12 -4.46
N GLU A 16 -23.39 -0.67 -5.61
CA GLU A 16 -22.97 -0.14 -6.91
C GLU A 16 -23.66 1.18 -7.31
N HIS A 17 -24.72 1.60 -6.60
CA HIS A 17 -25.44 2.84 -6.86
C HIS A 17 -24.84 4.04 -6.14
N PHE A 18 -23.91 3.84 -5.21
CA PHE A 18 -23.29 4.91 -4.44
C PHE A 18 -21.81 5.05 -4.79
N CYS A 19 -21.38 6.28 -5.06
CA CYS A 19 -19.98 6.57 -5.30
C CYS A 19 -19.14 6.17 -4.09
N PHE A 20 -18.11 5.38 -4.33
CA PHE A 20 -17.26 4.84 -3.27
C PHE A 20 -16.58 5.91 -2.43
N LEU A 21 -16.27 7.08 -2.99
CA LEU A 21 -15.51 8.14 -2.32
C LEU A 21 -16.42 9.24 -1.74
N SER A 22 -17.40 9.73 -2.51
CA SER A 22 -18.28 10.84 -2.11
C SER A 22 -19.63 10.41 -1.52
N GLY A 23 -20.05 9.16 -1.74
CA GLY A 23 -21.38 8.67 -1.35
C GLY A 23 -22.53 9.19 -2.22
N ALA A 24 -22.25 9.97 -3.27
CA ALA A 24 -23.28 10.45 -4.20
C ALA A 24 -23.87 9.30 -5.02
N LEU A 25 -25.16 9.38 -5.38
CA LEU A 25 -25.77 8.42 -6.29
C LEU A 25 -25.10 8.48 -7.67
N THR A 26 -24.82 7.31 -8.24
CA THR A 26 -24.14 7.21 -9.54
C THR A 26 -24.51 5.93 -10.29
N THR A 27 -24.35 5.99 -11.61
CA THR A 27 -24.31 4.81 -12.50
C THR A 27 -22.96 4.70 -13.19
N GLU A 28 -22.08 5.68 -13.01
CA GLU A 28 -20.74 5.69 -13.56
C GLU A 28 -19.78 4.83 -12.74
N LYS A 29 -18.76 4.32 -13.43
CA LYS A 29 -17.74 3.47 -12.85
C LYS A 29 -16.37 3.91 -13.35
N ILE A 30 -15.37 3.69 -12.50
CA ILE A 30 -13.95 3.88 -12.83
C ILE A 30 -13.21 2.57 -12.54
N THR A 31 -12.20 2.22 -13.34
CA THR A 31 -11.40 1.01 -13.09
C THR A 31 -10.64 1.12 -11.76
N VAL A 32 -10.36 0.00 -11.09
CA VAL A 32 -9.53 -0.01 -9.87
C VAL A 32 -8.09 0.36 -10.23
N PHE A 33 -7.53 -0.31 -11.23
CA PHE A 33 -6.23 0.00 -11.80
C PHE A 33 -6.37 1.04 -12.91
N PRO A 34 -5.49 2.05 -13.02
CA PRO A 34 -5.55 3.04 -14.08
C PRO A 34 -5.47 2.41 -15.48
N GLN A 35 -6.32 2.86 -16.40
CA GLN A 35 -6.38 2.29 -17.75
C GLN A 35 -5.03 2.39 -18.47
N TRP A 36 -4.35 3.53 -18.36
CA TRP A 36 -3.05 3.72 -19.01
C TRP A 36 -1.99 2.75 -18.50
N LEU A 37 -2.06 2.34 -17.23
CA LEU A 37 -1.12 1.41 -16.61
C LEU A 37 -1.38 -0.01 -17.14
N MET A 38 -2.66 -0.41 -17.19
CA MET A 38 -3.08 -1.68 -17.78
C MET A 38 -2.72 -1.77 -19.27
N ASP A 39 -2.91 -0.69 -20.04
CA ASP A 39 -2.57 -0.65 -21.46
C ASP A 39 -1.05 -0.72 -21.69
N HIS A 40 -0.28 -0.05 -20.83
CA HIS A 40 1.18 0.01 -20.94
C HIS A 40 1.82 -1.37 -20.72
N PHE A 41 1.40 -2.07 -19.67
CA PHE A 41 1.94 -3.38 -19.29
C PHE A 41 1.10 -4.56 -19.81
N LYS A 42 -0.02 -4.29 -20.48
CA LYS A 42 -0.92 -5.28 -21.11
C LYS A 42 -1.49 -6.33 -20.15
N PHE A 43 -1.65 -6.00 -18.87
CA PHE A 43 -2.20 -6.92 -17.86
C PHE A 43 -3.73 -6.79 -17.66
N GLY A 44 -4.42 -5.96 -18.44
CA GLY A 44 -5.86 -5.75 -18.28
C GLY A 44 -6.69 -7.05 -18.37
N ASP A 45 -6.28 -7.98 -19.23
CA ASP A 45 -6.91 -9.30 -19.42
C ASP A 45 -6.35 -10.39 -18.49
N GLU A 46 -5.35 -10.07 -17.67
CA GLU A 46 -4.79 -11.00 -16.68
C GLU A 46 -5.73 -11.18 -15.49
N ARG A 47 -5.51 -12.25 -14.73
CA ARG A 47 -6.32 -12.58 -13.55
C ARG A 47 -5.63 -12.18 -12.26
N ILE A 48 -6.44 -11.68 -11.34
CA ILE A 48 -6.09 -11.46 -9.94
C ILE A 48 -6.94 -12.35 -9.06
N GLU A 49 -6.28 -13.04 -8.12
CA GLU A 49 -6.93 -13.87 -7.10
C GLU A 49 -7.23 -13.02 -5.86
N MET A 50 -8.41 -13.19 -5.28
CA MET A 50 -8.78 -12.58 -4.00
C MET A 50 -8.07 -13.31 -2.85
N MET A 51 -8.09 -12.73 -1.65
CA MET A 51 -7.36 -13.22 -0.47
C MET A 51 -7.61 -14.70 -0.16
N ASP A 52 -8.85 -15.19 -0.30
CA ASP A 52 -9.19 -16.58 -0.01
C ASP A 52 -8.90 -17.56 -1.16
N LYS A 53 -8.40 -17.05 -2.30
CA LYS A 53 -8.09 -17.77 -3.54
C LYS A 53 -9.26 -18.55 -4.16
N THR A 54 -10.47 -18.37 -3.65
CA THR A 54 -11.67 -19.03 -4.18
C THR A 54 -12.31 -18.24 -5.30
N LYS A 55 -12.03 -16.93 -5.35
CA LYS A 55 -12.53 -16.02 -6.38
C LYS A 55 -11.37 -15.36 -7.10
N SER A 56 -11.51 -15.23 -8.41
CA SER A 56 -10.62 -14.45 -9.26
C SER A 56 -11.42 -13.49 -10.12
N TYR A 57 -10.79 -12.39 -10.50
CA TYR A 57 -11.31 -11.37 -11.39
C TYR A 57 -10.32 -11.13 -12.53
N THR A 58 -10.80 -10.58 -13.64
CA THR A 58 -9.94 -9.93 -14.64
C THR A 58 -9.61 -8.52 -14.14
N TYR A 59 -8.38 -8.03 -14.31
CA TYR A 59 -8.01 -6.68 -13.88
C TYR A 59 -8.94 -5.59 -14.45
N SER A 60 -9.33 -5.71 -15.73
CA SER A 60 -10.25 -4.77 -16.39
C SER A 60 -11.68 -4.78 -15.84
N ASP A 61 -12.08 -5.87 -15.18
CA ASP A 61 -13.42 -6.04 -14.60
C ASP A 61 -13.52 -5.42 -13.20
N LEU A 62 -12.38 -5.16 -12.56
CA LEU A 62 -12.33 -4.46 -11.28
C LEU A 62 -12.65 -2.97 -11.49
N LYS A 63 -13.86 -2.57 -11.08
CA LYS A 63 -14.38 -1.21 -11.20
C LYS A 63 -15.08 -0.77 -9.92
N LEU A 64 -14.91 0.51 -9.58
CA LEU A 64 -15.58 1.17 -8.47
C LEU A 64 -16.72 2.06 -8.97
N PRO A 65 -17.88 2.08 -8.30
CA PRO A 65 -18.92 3.07 -8.57
C PRO A 65 -18.39 4.46 -8.21
N CYS A 66 -18.44 5.42 -9.13
CA CYS A 66 -17.90 6.77 -8.91
C CYS A 66 -18.82 7.85 -9.43
N SER A 67 -18.92 9.00 -8.76
CA SER A 67 -19.56 10.19 -9.32
C SER A 67 -18.67 10.80 -10.40
N ALA A 68 -19.24 11.64 -11.27
CA ALA A 68 -18.48 12.36 -12.30
C ALA A 68 -17.32 13.17 -11.70
N GLU A 69 -17.56 13.89 -10.59
CA GLU A 69 -16.52 14.64 -9.87
C GLU A 69 -15.34 13.77 -9.41
N VAL A 70 -15.63 12.61 -8.81
CA VAL A 70 -14.59 11.68 -8.34
C VAL A 70 -13.80 11.11 -9.52
N LYS A 71 -14.51 10.79 -10.61
CA LYS A 71 -13.88 10.28 -11.83
C LYS A 71 -12.94 11.32 -12.44
N ASP A 72 -13.40 12.55 -12.63
CA ASP A 72 -12.59 13.65 -13.17
C ASP A 72 -11.35 13.91 -12.29
N ALA A 73 -11.50 13.88 -10.96
CA ALA A 73 -10.40 14.06 -10.04
C ALA A 73 -9.34 12.95 -10.16
N PHE A 74 -9.75 11.69 -10.33
CA PHE A 74 -8.83 10.58 -10.57
C PHE A 74 -8.21 10.62 -11.97
N GLU A 75 -8.90 11.06 -13.00
CA GLU A 75 -8.33 11.22 -14.34
C GLU A 75 -7.25 12.31 -14.35
N VAL A 76 -7.46 13.42 -13.64
CA VAL A 76 -6.44 14.46 -13.41
C VAL A 76 -5.24 13.91 -12.63
N LEU A 77 -5.49 13.10 -11.60
CA LEU A 77 -4.44 12.44 -10.83
C LEU A 77 -3.63 11.47 -11.72
N ASP A 78 -4.31 10.63 -12.50
CA ASP A 78 -3.69 9.68 -13.42
C ASP A 78 -2.79 10.39 -14.43
N TYR A 79 -3.21 11.55 -14.97
CA TYR A 79 -2.37 12.36 -15.86
C TYR A 79 -1.08 12.84 -15.19
N LYS A 80 -1.15 13.32 -13.93
CA LYS A 80 0.03 13.78 -13.18
C LYS A 80 0.98 12.63 -12.88
N ILE A 81 0.45 11.49 -12.43
CA ILE A 81 1.25 10.29 -12.14
C ILE A 81 1.88 9.76 -13.43
N GLN A 82 1.14 9.69 -14.53
CA GLN A 82 1.68 9.23 -15.81
C GLN A 82 2.78 10.17 -16.34
N ALA A 83 2.66 11.48 -16.13
CA ALA A 83 3.70 12.44 -16.49
C ALA A 83 4.98 12.23 -15.67
N ALA A 84 4.86 12.03 -14.36
CA ALA A 84 5.99 11.71 -13.49
C ALA A 84 6.63 10.35 -13.84
N TYR A 85 5.80 9.34 -14.10
CA TYR A 85 6.23 8.00 -14.54
C TYR A 85 7.16 8.05 -15.75
N LYS A 86 6.84 8.90 -16.75
CA LYS A 86 7.66 9.06 -17.97
C LYS A 86 9.06 9.63 -17.70
N ASN A 87 9.24 10.31 -16.58
CA ASN A 87 10.54 10.84 -16.13
C ASN A 87 11.28 9.85 -15.20
N GLY A 88 10.78 8.62 -15.03
CA GLY A 88 11.41 7.58 -14.22
C GLY A 88 11.49 7.92 -12.74
N PHE A 89 12.56 7.46 -12.08
CA PHE A 89 12.77 7.67 -10.64
C PHE A 89 12.69 9.15 -10.24
N GLU A 90 13.38 10.05 -10.95
CA GLU A 90 13.41 11.48 -10.62
C GLU A 90 12.01 12.10 -10.67
N GLY A 91 11.19 11.71 -11.65
CA GLY A 91 9.81 12.16 -11.75
C GLY A 91 8.98 11.72 -10.56
N MET A 92 9.08 10.44 -10.20
CA MET A 92 8.29 9.85 -9.12
C MET A 92 8.73 10.31 -7.73
N ASP A 93 10.03 10.48 -7.50
CA ASP A 93 10.62 11.00 -6.25
C ASP A 93 10.26 12.48 -6.02
N SER A 94 10.08 13.26 -7.10
CA SER A 94 9.69 14.67 -7.02
C SER A 94 8.20 14.92 -6.77
N LEU A 95 7.35 13.89 -6.84
CA LEU A 95 5.92 14.02 -6.60
C LEU A 95 5.62 14.33 -5.12
N ASP A 96 4.58 15.13 -4.88
CA ASP A 96 4.00 15.20 -3.53
C ASP A 96 3.49 13.81 -3.14
N GLU A 97 3.99 13.27 -2.03
CA GLU A 97 3.57 11.98 -1.49
C GLU A 97 2.05 11.85 -1.34
N LYS A 98 1.32 12.95 -1.13
CA LYS A 98 -0.15 12.94 -1.09
C LYS A 98 -0.74 12.40 -2.40
N LEU A 99 -0.14 12.72 -3.55
CA LEU A 99 -0.60 12.22 -4.85
C LEU A 99 -0.32 10.71 -4.98
N LEU A 100 0.84 10.24 -4.54
CA LEU A 100 1.16 8.81 -4.50
C LEU A 100 0.22 8.05 -3.56
N PHE A 101 -0.06 8.62 -2.38
CA PHE A 101 -1.03 8.08 -1.42
C PHE A 101 -2.42 7.96 -2.05
N GLN A 102 -2.94 9.01 -2.71
CA GLN A 102 -4.27 9.00 -3.33
C GLN A 102 -4.35 8.00 -4.50
N TRP A 103 -3.31 7.95 -5.33
CA TRP A 103 -3.26 7.08 -6.49
C TRP A 103 -3.21 5.60 -6.06
N THR A 104 -2.33 5.29 -5.12
CA THR A 104 -2.24 3.97 -4.48
C THR A 104 -3.53 3.62 -3.74
N GLY A 105 -4.14 4.61 -3.08
CA GLY A 105 -5.36 4.45 -2.31
C GLY A 105 -6.56 4.03 -3.16
N ARG A 106 -6.64 4.43 -4.44
CA ARG A 106 -7.65 3.91 -5.38
C ARG A 106 -7.53 2.41 -5.59
N MET A 107 -6.31 1.92 -5.81
CA MET A 107 -6.06 0.50 -6.05
C MET A 107 -6.34 -0.32 -4.78
N VAL A 108 -5.77 0.09 -3.65
CA VAL A 108 -5.97 -0.59 -2.36
C VAL A 108 -7.43 -0.57 -1.92
N TYR A 109 -8.12 0.57 -2.00
CA TYR A 109 -9.55 0.65 -1.71
C TYR A 109 -10.35 -0.23 -2.69
N GLY A 110 -9.97 -0.24 -3.97
CA GLY A 110 -10.63 -1.06 -4.98
C GLY A 110 -10.61 -2.54 -4.64
N LEU A 111 -9.44 -3.08 -4.31
CA LEU A 111 -9.33 -4.48 -3.88
C LEU A 111 -10.10 -4.74 -2.59
N LEU A 112 -9.98 -3.84 -1.61
CA LEU A 112 -10.75 -3.92 -0.37
C LEU A 112 -12.26 -3.95 -0.63
N TYR A 113 -12.78 -3.10 -1.52
CA TYR A 113 -14.19 -3.08 -1.90
C TYR A 113 -14.65 -4.44 -2.44
N TYR A 114 -13.85 -5.07 -3.31
CA TYR A 114 -14.18 -6.38 -3.86
C TYR A 114 -14.11 -7.50 -2.83
N GLU A 115 -13.18 -7.44 -1.86
CA GLU A 115 -13.15 -8.35 -0.70
C GLU A 115 -14.43 -8.22 0.13
N MET A 116 -14.84 -6.99 0.46
CA MET A 116 -16.03 -6.70 1.26
C MET A 116 -17.32 -7.16 0.55
N VAL A 117 -17.46 -6.84 -0.74
CA VAL A 117 -18.60 -7.28 -1.55
C VAL A 117 -18.67 -8.80 -1.62
N TYR A 118 -17.53 -9.46 -1.85
CA TYR A 118 -17.50 -10.91 -1.95
C TYR A 118 -17.89 -11.58 -0.64
N GLU A 119 -17.31 -11.14 0.49
CA GLU A 119 -17.61 -11.73 1.80
C GLU A 119 -19.07 -11.49 2.19
N ARG A 120 -19.58 -10.27 1.97
CA ARG A 120 -21.00 -9.95 2.18
C ARG A 120 -21.91 -10.90 1.41
N ASP A 121 -21.67 -11.07 0.11
CA ASP A 121 -22.50 -11.94 -0.73
C ASP A 121 -22.35 -13.43 -0.36
N ARG A 122 -21.20 -13.83 0.19
CA ARG A 122 -20.95 -15.18 0.71
C ARG A 122 -21.75 -15.44 1.98
N LEU A 123 -21.75 -14.52 2.94
CA LEU A 123 -22.50 -14.64 4.20
C LEU A 123 -24.01 -14.55 3.96
N LEU A 124 -24.45 -13.63 3.08
CA LEU A 124 -25.87 -13.50 2.74
C LEU A 124 -26.44 -14.81 2.15
N ARG A 125 -25.67 -15.53 1.32
CA ARG A 125 -26.05 -16.86 0.81
C ARG A 125 -26.20 -17.93 1.89
N LYS A 126 -25.56 -17.73 3.06
CA LYS A 126 -25.70 -18.58 4.24
C LYS A 126 -26.79 -18.10 5.21
N GLY A 127 -27.42 -16.96 4.93
CA GLY A 127 -28.36 -16.31 5.86
C GLY A 127 -27.67 -15.64 7.05
N GLU A 128 -26.38 -15.33 6.92
CA GLU A 128 -25.57 -14.64 7.94
C GLU A 128 -25.43 -13.16 7.57
N GLU A 129 -25.35 -12.29 8.58
CA GLU A 129 -25.11 -10.86 8.39
C GLU A 129 -23.60 -10.58 8.24
N PHE A 130 -23.27 -9.65 7.35
CA PHE A 130 -21.90 -9.18 7.17
C PHE A 130 -21.55 -8.14 8.22
N GLU A 131 -20.50 -8.42 8.99
CA GLU A 131 -20.00 -7.51 10.02
C GLU A 131 -18.49 -7.31 9.92
N LEU A 132 -18.04 -6.11 10.30
CA LEU A 132 -16.63 -5.79 10.50
C LEU A 132 -16.39 -5.47 11.97
N SER A 133 -15.22 -5.89 12.47
CA SER A 133 -14.79 -5.52 13.82
C SER A 133 -14.67 -3.99 13.95
N ALA A 134 -14.86 -3.48 15.17
CA ALA A 134 -14.74 -2.04 15.42
C ALA A 134 -13.36 -1.49 15.01
N ALA A 135 -12.30 -2.28 15.19
CA ALA A 135 -10.94 -1.92 14.80
C ALA A 135 -10.78 -1.76 13.27
N LEU A 136 -11.37 -2.67 12.49
CA LEU A 136 -11.35 -2.58 11.02
C LEU A 136 -12.21 -1.41 10.51
N LYS A 137 -13.38 -1.19 11.11
CA LYS A 137 -14.22 -0.02 10.78
C LYS A 137 -13.49 1.29 11.04
N GLU A 138 -12.79 1.40 12.17
CA GLU A 138 -11.98 2.59 12.51
C GLU A 138 -10.81 2.77 11.52
N ARG A 139 -10.02 1.71 11.28
CA ARG A 139 -8.89 1.72 10.35
C ARG A 139 -9.32 2.18 8.95
N PHE A 140 -10.24 1.44 8.34
CA PHE A 140 -10.69 1.71 6.98
C PHE A 140 -11.47 3.01 6.85
N GLY A 141 -12.22 3.40 7.89
CA GLY A 141 -12.89 4.70 7.93
C GLY A 141 -11.91 5.88 7.91
N HIS A 142 -10.82 5.81 8.68
CA HIS A 142 -9.77 6.83 8.64
C HIS A 142 -9.02 6.83 7.30
N PHE A 143 -8.68 5.66 6.75
CA PHE A 143 -8.05 5.57 5.42
C PHE A 143 -8.93 6.21 4.34
N HIS A 144 -10.23 5.90 4.33
CA HIS A 144 -11.19 6.49 3.40
C HIS A 144 -11.37 8.00 3.60
N LEU A 145 -11.42 8.48 4.85
CA LEU A 145 -11.41 9.90 5.16
C LEU A 145 -10.19 10.60 4.55
N MET A 146 -9.00 10.01 4.66
CA MET A 146 -7.79 10.58 4.08
C MET A 146 -7.82 10.53 2.55
N LEU A 147 -8.37 9.46 1.95
CA LEU A 147 -8.52 9.34 0.50
C LEU A 147 -9.47 10.40 -0.09
N GLN A 148 -10.50 10.82 0.66
CA GLN A 148 -11.40 11.92 0.28
C GLN A 148 -10.67 13.25 0.09
N SER A 149 -9.42 13.39 0.54
CA SER A 149 -8.57 14.57 0.28
C SER A 149 -8.30 14.84 -1.21
N LEU A 150 -8.72 13.93 -2.09
CA LEU A 150 -8.71 14.09 -3.54
C LEU A 150 -9.81 15.03 -4.04
N ILE A 151 -10.99 14.99 -3.40
CA ILE A 151 -12.19 15.75 -3.80
C ILE A 151 -12.62 16.79 -2.75
N GLU A 152 -12.15 16.66 -1.52
CA GLU A 152 -12.51 17.52 -0.40
C GLU A 152 -11.29 18.30 0.12
N PRO A 153 -11.48 19.50 0.72
CA PRO A 153 -10.40 20.32 1.26
C PRO A 153 -9.86 19.73 2.56
N ILE A 154 -9.12 18.63 2.44
CA ILE A 154 -8.47 17.95 3.56
C ILE A 154 -6.97 18.23 3.53
N SER A 155 -6.49 18.79 4.64
CA SER A 155 -5.09 19.13 4.89
C SER A 155 -4.47 18.20 5.92
N PHE A 156 -3.18 17.90 5.75
CA PHE A 156 -2.40 17.06 6.66
C PHE A 156 -1.36 17.92 7.36
N ILE A 157 -1.42 17.99 8.69
CA ILE A 157 -0.57 18.86 9.50
C ILE A 157 0.52 18.03 10.18
N GLY A 158 1.76 18.55 10.14
CA GLY A 158 2.89 17.90 10.79
C GLY A 158 3.32 16.64 10.06
N LYS A 159 3.37 15.52 10.79
CA LYS A 159 3.79 14.23 10.23
C LYS A 159 2.72 13.69 9.27
N LYS A 160 3.16 13.11 8.15
CA LYS A 160 2.26 12.44 7.22
C LYS A 160 1.69 11.17 7.88
N PRO A 161 0.41 10.82 7.60
CA PRO A 161 -0.20 9.63 8.18
C PRO A 161 0.25 8.31 7.50
N TRP A 162 1.18 8.38 6.56
CA TRP A 162 1.73 7.28 5.77
C TRP A 162 3.26 7.33 5.74
N SER A 163 3.86 6.21 5.35
CA SER A 163 5.26 6.08 4.93
C SER A 163 5.28 5.70 3.46
N ILE A 164 5.85 6.55 2.62
CA ILE A 164 6.07 6.24 1.20
C ILE A 164 7.56 6.39 0.93
N ALA A 165 8.15 5.40 0.27
CA ALA A 165 9.57 5.38 -0.03
C ALA A 165 9.78 4.96 -1.48
N VAL A 166 10.37 5.86 -2.27
CA VAL A 166 10.64 5.69 -3.71
C VAL A 166 12.13 5.41 -3.91
N PHE A 167 12.48 4.48 -4.80
CA PHE A 167 13.86 4.09 -5.08
C PHE A 167 14.10 3.85 -6.56
N PRO A 168 15.32 4.07 -7.06
CA PRO A 168 15.69 3.60 -8.38
C PRO A 168 15.78 2.08 -8.36
N LEU A 169 15.24 1.43 -9.39
CA LEU A 169 15.09 -0.03 -9.45
C LEU A 169 15.48 -0.55 -10.84
N LYS A 170 16.22 -1.66 -10.88
CA LYS A 170 16.69 -2.29 -12.13
C LYS A 170 15.92 -3.59 -12.41
N TYR A 171 14.71 -3.48 -12.94
CA TYR A 171 14.01 -4.62 -13.52
C TYR A 171 14.31 -4.79 -15.01
N SER A 172 14.01 -5.95 -15.57
CA SER A 172 13.84 -6.09 -17.02
C SER A 172 12.71 -5.17 -17.50
N ALA A 173 12.84 -4.60 -18.70
CA ALA A 173 11.99 -3.50 -19.18
C ALA A 173 10.48 -3.79 -19.15
N ASP A 174 10.09 -5.05 -19.34
CA ASP A 174 8.68 -5.46 -19.45
C ASP A 174 8.07 -5.92 -18.11
N ILE A 175 8.81 -5.86 -17.01
CA ILE A 175 8.32 -6.34 -15.70
C ILE A 175 7.48 -5.24 -15.03
N PHE A 176 6.24 -5.61 -14.72
CA PHE A 176 5.40 -4.95 -13.74
C PHE A 176 5.34 -5.83 -12.49
N SER A 177 5.96 -5.37 -11.41
CA SER A 177 5.86 -6.02 -10.09
C SER A 177 4.93 -5.21 -9.22
N TYR A 178 3.91 -5.89 -8.69
CA TYR A 178 2.92 -5.31 -7.80
C TYR A 178 2.60 -6.29 -6.68
N ARG A 179 2.53 -5.77 -5.45
CA ARG A 179 2.03 -6.52 -4.29
C ARG A 179 1.20 -5.60 -3.41
N ASP A 180 0.22 -6.18 -2.73
CA ASP A 180 -0.54 -5.49 -1.70
C ASP A 180 -0.87 -6.40 -0.52
N ASP A 181 -1.21 -5.73 0.57
CA ASP A 181 -2.05 -6.23 1.64
C ASP A 181 -3.13 -5.19 1.88
N ALA A 182 -4.29 -5.35 1.21
CA ALA A 182 -5.40 -4.40 1.32
C ALA A 182 -5.97 -4.27 2.75
N ILE A 183 -5.79 -5.27 3.62
CA ILE A 183 -6.28 -5.25 5.01
C ILE A 183 -5.34 -4.44 5.91
N ASN A 184 -4.03 -4.58 5.69
CA ASN A 184 -3.01 -3.80 6.39
C ASN A 184 -2.65 -2.49 5.70
N LEU A 185 -3.24 -2.21 4.53
CA LEU A 185 -3.06 -0.99 3.76
C LEU A 185 -1.59 -0.76 3.36
N ILE A 186 -0.94 -1.85 2.95
CA ILE A 186 0.43 -1.86 2.47
C ILE A 186 0.43 -2.20 0.98
N PHE A 187 1.33 -1.55 0.24
CA PHE A 187 1.41 -1.67 -1.20
C PHE A 187 2.85 -1.53 -1.67
N SER A 188 3.24 -2.29 -2.68
CA SER A 188 4.47 -2.05 -3.45
C SER A 188 4.21 -2.07 -4.94
N PHE A 189 4.94 -1.20 -5.63
CA PHE A 189 4.94 -1.09 -7.08
C PHE A 189 6.38 -0.99 -7.54
N GLY A 190 6.75 -1.80 -8.52
CA GLY A 190 8.08 -1.78 -9.08
C GLY A 190 8.06 -2.04 -10.58
N VAL A 191 8.81 -1.21 -11.30
CA VAL A 191 8.99 -1.29 -12.75
C VAL A 191 10.46 -1.02 -13.07
N ASN A 192 10.87 -1.21 -14.31
CA ASN A 192 12.22 -0.79 -14.68
C ASN A 192 12.37 0.74 -14.51
N GLY A 193 13.45 1.17 -13.86
CA GLY A 193 13.76 2.56 -13.57
C GLY A 193 13.42 2.96 -12.13
N PHE A 194 12.32 2.47 -11.54
CA PHE A 194 11.95 2.82 -10.17
C PHE A 194 10.96 1.83 -9.53
N GLY A 195 10.91 1.86 -8.20
CA GLY A 195 9.83 1.27 -7.42
C GLY A 195 9.51 2.11 -6.20
N PHE A 196 8.36 1.87 -5.59
CA PHE A 196 8.00 2.47 -4.31
C PHE A 196 7.22 1.50 -3.43
N ILE A 197 7.33 1.72 -2.12
CA ILE A 197 6.57 1.03 -1.08
C ILE A 197 5.72 2.09 -0.38
N ALA A 198 4.45 1.78 -0.12
CA ALA A 198 3.52 2.65 0.57
C ALA A 198 2.84 1.91 1.73
N CYS A 199 3.08 2.35 2.96
CA CYS A 199 2.27 2.02 4.13
C CYS A 199 1.28 3.18 4.33
N LEU A 200 0.02 2.99 3.97
CA LEU A 200 -0.94 4.09 3.80
C LEU A 200 -1.49 4.64 5.11
N GLN A 201 -1.23 3.97 6.24
CA GLN A 201 -1.80 4.35 7.53
C GLN A 201 -0.90 3.96 8.71
N ASP A 202 0.40 4.25 8.66
CA ASP A 202 1.35 3.91 9.73
C ASP A 202 1.81 5.13 10.57
N ASN A 203 1.26 6.32 10.30
CA ASN A 203 1.73 7.59 10.87
C ASN A 203 3.23 7.81 10.70
N GLY A 204 3.81 7.31 9.61
CA GLY A 204 5.22 7.44 9.27
C GLY A 204 6.19 6.69 10.19
N VAL A 205 5.70 5.83 11.09
CA VAL A 205 6.56 5.14 12.09
C VAL A 205 7.43 4.06 11.46
N ILE A 206 6.96 3.42 10.37
CA ILE A 206 7.71 2.38 9.68
C ILE A 206 8.83 3.01 8.87
N GLY A 207 8.57 4.12 8.18
CA GLY A 207 9.59 4.90 7.48
C GLY A 207 10.69 5.37 8.43
N GLU A 208 10.35 5.83 9.63
CA GLU A 208 11.32 6.18 10.68
C GLU A 208 12.13 4.96 11.16
N LYS A 209 11.48 3.81 11.38
CA LYS A 209 12.14 2.56 11.77
C LYS A 209 13.17 2.11 10.73
N GLN A 210 12.85 2.25 9.45
CA GLN A 210 13.69 1.82 8.34
C GLN A 210 14.69 2.91 7.88
N LYS A 211 14.66 4.10 8.47
CA LYS A 211 15.41 5.27 8.01
C LYS A 211 16.91 5.01 7.81
N GLU A 212 17.57 4.32 8.74
CA GLU A 212 19.01 4.02 8.62
C GLU A 212 19.30 3.21 7.34
N LEU A 213 18.48 2.18 7.08
CA LEU A 213 18.60 1.36 5.89
C LEU A 213 18.29 2.17 4.62
N LEU A 214 17.22 2.96 4.64
CA LEU A 214 16.85 3.82 3.50
C LEU A 214 17.95 4.84 3.18
N ASP A 215 18.59 5.40 4.21
CA ASP A 215 19.69 6.35 4.05
C ASP A 215 20.92 5.68 3.41
N LYS A 216 21.23 4.42 3.75
CA LYS A 216 22.33 3.66 3.12
C LYS A 216 22.05 3.34 1.64
N MET A 217 20.79 3.22 1.24
CA MET A 217 20.38 2.92 -0.14
C MET A 217 20.48 4.14 -1.07
N LYS A 218 20.50 5.37 -0.53
CA LYS A 218 20.51 6.60 -1.34
C LYS A 218 21.66 6.59 -2.35
N GLY A 219 21.33 6.91 -3.60
CA GLY A 219 22.28 6.94 -4.71
C GLY A 219 22.57 5.59 -5.36
N ASN A 220 21.98 4.49 -4.89
CA ASN A 220 22.11 3.17 -5.51
C ASN A 220 20.84 2.79 -6.26
N VAL A 221 21.00 2.15 -7.42
CA VAL A 221 19.91 1.50 -8.15
C VAL A 221 19.75 0.09 -7.57
N LEU A 222 18.61 -0.19 -6.94
CA LEU A 222 18.38 -1.45 -6.26
C LEU A 222 18.26 -2.61 -7.24
N HIS A 223 18.79 -3.77 -6.83
CA HIS A 223 18.47 -5.03 -7.47
C HIS A 223 17.03 -5.46 -7.10
N PRO A 224 16.28 -6.10 -8.01
CA PRO A 224 14.94 -6.65 -7.74
C PRO A 224 14.81 -7.38 -6.40
N VAL A 225 15.70 -8.34 -6.12
CA VAL A 225 15.72 -9.10 -4.86
C VAL A 225 15.85 -8.21 -3.60
N GLN A 226 16.60 -7.10 -3.71
CA GLN A 226 16.76 -6.14 -2.61
C GLN A 226 15.48 -5.37 -2.36
N PHE A 227 14.77 -4.98 -3.43
CA PHE A 227 13.48 -4.32 -3.32
C PHE A 227 12.42 -5.23 -2.67
N GLU A 228 12.40 -6.51 -3.04
CA GLU A 228 11.52 -7.51 -2.40
C GLU A 228 11.84 -7.70 -0.91
N GLU A 229 13.12 -7.70 -0.51
CA GLU A 229 13.50 -7.75 0.92
C GLU A 229 13.12 -6.46 1.66
N LEU A 230 13.29 -5.30 1.03
CA LEU A 230 12.89 -4.02 1.61
C LEU A 230 11.38 -4.01 1.86
N TYR A 231 10.59 -4.48 0.89
CA TYR A 231 9.15 -4.66 1.06
C TYR A 231 8.82 -5.61 2.21
N ALA A 232 9.52 -6.76 2.30
CA ALA A 232 9.37 -7.69 3.42
C ALA A 232 9.61 -7.02 4.78
N ARG A 233 10.63 -6.16 4.88
CA ARG A 233 10.95 -5.43 6.12
C ARG A 233 9.87 -4.42 6.49
N PHE A 234 9.30 -3.71 5.52
CA PHE A 234 8.17 -2.80 5.75
C PHE A 234 6.94 -3.57 6.22
N HIS A 235 6.56 -4.63 5.50
CA HIS A 235 5.42 -5.46 5.85
C HIS A 235 5.58 -6.09 7.24
N TYR A 236 6.72 -6.73 7.52
CA TYR A 236 6.92 -7.34 8.83
C TYR A 236 6.98 -6.31 9.97
N SER A 237 7.49 -5.10 9.70
CA SER A 237 7.46 -4.00 10.66
C SER A 237 6.04 -3.55 11.00
N ASP A 238 5.14 -3.51 10.01
CA ASP A 238 3.72 -3.27 10.25
C ASP A 238 3.09 -4.39 11.08
N TYR A 239 3.36 -5.65 10.70
CA TYR A 239 2.84 -6.82 11.42
C TYR A 239 3.21 -6.82 12.92
N ILE A 240 4.43 -6.43 13.26
CA ILE A 240 4.88 -6.36 14.67
C ILE A 240 4.56 -5.02 15.34
N LEU A 241 4.00 -4.02 14.65
CA LEU A 241 3.63 -2.74 15.24
C LEU A 241 2.56 -2.95 16.32
N GLN A 242 2.85 -2.48 17.53
CA GLN A 242 2.06 -2.82 18.72
C GLN A 242 0.95 -1.80 19.05
N TYR A 243 0.90 -0.69 18.32
CA TYR A 243 0.03 0.44 18.58
C TYR A 243 -0.74 0.79 17.32
N LYS A 244 -2.02 1.10 17.50
CA LYS A 244 -2.82 1.66 16.42
C LYS A 244 -2.43 3.12 16.16
N PRO A 245 -2.35 3.55 14.90
CA PRO A 245 -2.29 4.96 14.54
C PRO A 245 -3.48 5.73 15.13
N GLU A 246 -3.21 6.93 15.65
CA GLU A 246 -4.22 7.85 16.19
C GLU A 246 -4.14 9.20 15.47
N TYR A 247 -5.27 9.90 15.40
CA TYR A 247 -5.38 11.17 14.65
C TYR A 247 -6.12 12.20 15.48
N LYS A 248 -5.69 13.46 15.35
CA LYS A 248 -6.49 14.61 15.73
C LYS A 248 -7.14 15.18 14.47
N ILE A 249 -8.46 15.07 14.40
CA ILE A 249 -9.26 15.51 13.25
C ILE A 249 -10.08 16.72 13.69
N GLU A 250 -9.87 17.86 13.02
CA GLU A 250 -10.62 19.09 13.28
C GLU A 250 -11.34 19.52 12.00
N SER A 251 -12.65 19.77 12.11
CA SER A 251 -13.46 20.37 11.06
C SER A 251 -13.57 21.88 11.29
N ARG A 252 -13.18 22.66 10.28
CA ARG A 252 -13.22 24.13 10.26
C ARG A 252 -14.03 24.59 9.05
N ASP A 253 -14.31 25.88 8.96
CA ASP A 253 -15.10 26.44 7.85
C ASP A 253 -14.35 26.34 6.49
N ASP A 254 -13.03 26.22 6.50
CA ASP A 254 -12.15 26.08 5.33
C ASP A 254 -11.81 24.62 4.96
N GLY A 255 -12.31 23.64 5.72
CA GLY A 255 -12.13 22.21 5.44
C GLY A 255 -11.81 21.37 6.67
N ILE A 256 -11.15 20.24 6.44
CA ILE A 256 -10.73 19.31 7.50
C ILE A 256 -9.21 19.31 7.63
N SER A 257 -8.72 19.38 8.86
CA SER A 257 -7.31 19.13 9.15
C SER A 257 -7.13 17.82 9.89
N ILE A 258 -6.18 17.01 9.42
CA ILE A 258 -5.79 15.74 10.03
C ILE A 258 -4.33 15.87 10.50
N GLU A 259 -4.12 15.74 11.80
CA GLU A 259 -2.80 15.65 12.41
C GLU A 259 -2.56 14.19 12.85
N ALA A 260 -1.53 13.56 12.29
CA ALA A 260 -1.11 12.22 12.68
C ALA A 260 -0.40 12.29 14.03
N LEU A 261 -0.96 11.63 15.05
CA LEU A 261 -0.35 11.62 16.37
C LEU A 261 0.87 10.68 16.39
N PRO A 262 2.00 11.08 17.01
CA PRO A 262 3.17 10.22 17.15
C PRO A 262 2.84 8.89 17.82
N ILE A 263 3.33 7.81 17.24
CA ILE A 263 3.24 6.49 17.85
C ILE A 263 4.40 6.33 18.82
N GLU A 264 4.12 6.56 20.11
CA GLU A 264 5.11 6.52 21.18
C GLU A 264 4.91 5.32 22.11
N LYS A 265 6.00 4.93 22.76
CA LYS A 265 5.99 3.90 23.81
C LYS A 265 5.09 4.36 24.97
N LYS A 266 3.94 3.70 25.14
CA LYS A 266 3.05 3.87 26.30
C LYS A 266 3.32 2.77 27.33
N GLY A 267 3.88 3.13 28.49
CA GLY A 267 4.17 2.19 29.58
C GLY A 267 5.36 1.26 29.29
N SER A 268 5.21 -0.04 29.55
CA SER A 268 6.27 -1.04 29.34
C SER A 268 6.29 -1.66 27.94
N LYS A 269 5.17 -1.59 27.19
CA LYS A 269 5.03 -2.21 25.86
C LYS A 269 5.91 -1.47 24.83
N PRO A 270 6.80 -2.13 24.08
CA PRO A 270 7.59 -1.46 23.04
C PRO A 270 6.72 -1.08 21.83
N VAL A 271 7.18 -0.10 21.03
CA VAL A 271 6.48 0.34 19.80
C VAL A 271 6.32 -0.81 18.80
N PHE A 272 7.38 -1.60 18.63
CA PHE A 272 7.38 -2.81 17.82
C PHE A 272 7.56 -4.03 18.73
N GLY A 273 6.91 -5.13 18.38
CA GLY A 273 7.18 -6.44 18.95
C GLY A 273 8.61 -6.88 18.69
N PHE A 274 9.02 -7.95 19.37
CA PHE A 274 10.33 -8.56 19.09
C PHE A 274 10.34 -9.12 17.67
N TRP A 275 11.45 -8.90 16.98
CA TRP A 275 11.66 -9.46 15.66
C TRP A 275 11.86 -10.97 15.79
N ASP A 276 10.94 -11.74 15.22
CA ASP A 276 11.07 -13.19 15.09
C ASP A 276 11.64 -13.50 13.69
N GLU A 277 12.87 -14.02 13.66
CA GLU A 277 13.57 -14.36 12.43
C GLU A 277 12.86 -15.47 11.64
N ASP A 278 12.20 -16.41 12.33
CA ASP A 278 11.53 -17.54 11.69
C ASP A 278 10.33 -17.07 10.86
N ILE A 279 9.51 -16.21 11.48
CA ILE A 279 8.35 -15.61 10.83
C ILE A 279 8.81 -14.68 9.69
N PHE A 280 9.86 -13.89 9.93
CA PHE A 280 10.40 -13.00 8.90
C PHE A 280 10.93 -13.79 7.70
N ALA A 281 11.69 -14.86 7.92
CA ALA A 281 12.20 -15.70 6.85
C ALA A 281 11.10 -16.39 6.06
N GLN A 282 10.01 -16.82 6.72
CA GLN A 282 8.85 -17.37 6.03
C GLN A 282 8.17 -16.33 5.12
N LEU A 283 8.01 -15.09 5.60
CA LEU A 283 7.49 -14.00 4.79
C LEU A 283 8.41 -13.68 3.62
N LEU A 284 9.71 -13.57 3.88
CA LEU A 284 10.72 -13.22 2.89
C LEU A 284 10.85 -14.28 1.80
N ALA A 285 10.80 -15.57 2.15
CA ALA A 285 10.78 -16.67 1.20
C ALA A 285 9.57 -16.58 0.25
N ASN A 286 8.40 -16.14 0.72
CA ASN A 286 7.24 -15.95 -0.16
C ASN A 286 7.52 -14.89 -1.23
N TYR A 287 8.21 -13.80 -0.87
CA TYR A 287 8.57 -12.73 -1.82
C TYR A 287 9.73 -13.10 -2.74
N TRP A 288 10.68 -13.90 -2.24
CA TRP A 288 11.80 -14.40 -3.04
C TRP A 288 11.52 -15.72 -3.78
N SER A 289 10.30 -16.24 -3.69
CA SER A 289 9.91 -17.49 -4.36
C SER A 289 10.18 -17.48 -5.87
N VAL A 290 10.06 -16.32 -6.52
CA VAL A 290 10.37 -16.13 -7.95
C VAL A 290 11.85 -16.30 -8.29
N TYR A 291 12.74 -16.16 -7.30
CA TYR A 291 14.18 -16.40 -7.41
C TYR A 291 14.58 -17.81 -6.95
N GLY A 292 13.61 -18.65 -6.56
CA GLY A 292 13.85 -20.00 -6.05
C GLY A 292 14.56 -20.04 -4.70
N ILE A 293 14.46 -18.98 -3.89
CA ILE A 293 15.04 -18.93 -2.54
C ILE A 293 13.97 -19.35 -1.54
N GLU A 294 14.21 -20.46 -0.85
CA GLU A 294 13.29 -21.03 0.14
C GLU A 294 13.64 -20.59 1.57
N ARG A 295 12.75 -20.85 2.53
CA ARG A 295 12.96 -20.47 3.94
C ARG A 295 14.25 -21.08 4.50
N GLU A 296 14.56 -22.30 4.12
CA GLU A 296 15.74 -23.06 4.53
C GLU A 296 17.04 -22.47 3.97
N ASP A 297 16.98 -21.78 2.83
CA ASP A 297 18.13 -21.03 2.31
C ASP A 297 18.39 -19.77 3.13
N ILE A 298 17.32 -19.12 3.61
CA ILE A 298 17.37 -17.89 4.39
C ILE A 298 17.87 -18.17 5.81
N LEU A 299 17.30 -19.18 6.48
CA LEU A 299 17.65 -19.55 7.85
C LEU A 299 18.39 -20.88 7.89
N GLN A 300 19.71 -20.79 8.00
CA GLN A 300 20.59 -21.95 8.12
C GLN A 300 21.18 -22.06 9.53
N PHE A 301 21.29 -23.29 10.03
CA PHE A 301 21.87 -23.55 11.34
C PHE A 301 23.30 -22.97 11.44
N GLN A 302 23.56 -22.22 12.52
CA GLN A 302 24.84 -21.55 12.81
C GLN A 302 25.31 -20.52 11.78
N LYS A 303 24.43 -20.06 10.88
CA LYS A 303 24.71 -18.94 9.98
C LYS A 303 23.76 -17.78 10.28
N PRO A 304 24.17 -16.54 10.05
CA PRO A 304 23.24 -15.42 10.07
C PRO A 304 22.19 -15.59 8.95
N PRO A 305 20.99 -15.00 9.11
CA PRO A 305 19.98 -14.99 8.06
C PRO A 305 20.54 -14.41 6.75
N LEU A 306 20.16 -15.01 5.62
CA LEU A 306 20.48 -14.47 4.30
C LEU A 306 19.81 -13.09 4.14
N SER A 307 20.60 -12.11 3.69
CA SER A 307 20.11 -10.77 3.33
C SER A 307 20.88 -10.31 2.10
N PHE A 308 20.17 -9.69 1.16
CA PHE A 308 20.73 -8.92 0.05
C PHE A 308 20.75 -7.42 0.33
N LEU A 309 20.18 -6.97 1.45
CA LEU A 309 20.22 -5.56 1.85
C LEU A 309 21.45 -5.20 2.67
N GLU A 310 21.73 -5.95 3.73
CA GLU A 310 22.81 -5.63 4.66
C GLU A 310 23.71 -6.83 4.89
N ASN A 311 25.03 -6.58 4.94
CA ASN A 311 25.96 -7.60 5.39
C ASN A 311 25.62 -7.99 6.85
N PRO A 312 25.44 -9.28 7.16
CA PRO A 312 24.96 -9.70 8.46
C PRO A 312 25.91 -9.33 9.61
N TYR A 313 27.21 -9.18 9.32
CA TYR A 313 28.25 -8.85 10.29
C TYR A 313 28.58 -7.36 10.34
N SER A 314 28.85 -6.73 9.20
CA SER A 314 29.28 -5.32 9.17
C SER A 314 28.12 -4.33 9.18
N LYS A 315 26.90 -4.78 8.83
CA LYS A 315 25.71 -3.94 8.62
C LYS A 315 25.87 -2.91 7.48
N ASP A 316 26.87 -3.09 6.62
CA ASP A 316 27.02 -2.29 5.41
C ASP A 316 25.98 -2.71 4.37
N PHE A 317 25.52 -1.74 3.57
CA PHE A 317 24.64 -2.03 2.45
C PHE A 317 25.37 -2.86 1.38
N ILE A 318 24.73 -3.92 0.91
CA ILE A 318 25.29 -4.80 -0.12
C ILE A 318 25.17 -4.12 -1.49
N ASN A 319 26.28 -4.04 -2.21
CA ASN A 319 26.32 -3.43 -3.53
C ASN A 319 25.42 -4.21 -4.51
N PRO A 320 24.40 -3.57 -5.12
CA PRO A 320 23.47 -4.22 -6.04
C PRO A 320 24.15 -4.94 -7.21
N GLU A 321 25.26 -4.41 -7.73
CA GLU A 321 25.99 -4.98 -8.88
C GLU A 321 26.82 -6.23 -8.52
N THR A 322 26.91 -6.59 -7.23
CA THR A 322 27.59 -7.80 -6.76
C THR A 322 26.64 -8.99 -6.58
N ILE A 323 25.33 -8.77 -6.76
CA ILE A 323 24.30 -9.79 -6.63
C ILE A 323 24.28 -10.61 -7.91
N ASP A 324 24.65 -11.89 -7.81
CA ASP A 324 24.59 -12.86 -8.88
C ASP A 324 23.50 -13.88 -8.55
N LEU A 325 22.32 -13.66 -9.13
CA LEU A 325 21.21 -14.61 -9.09
C LEU A 325 21.01 -15.12 -10.51
N PRO A 326 20.66 -16.41 -10.69
CA PRO A 326 20.14 -16.82 -11.97
C PRO A 326 18.89 -15.97 -12.22
N PHE A 327 18.81 -15.39 -13.43
CA PHE A 327 17.73 -14.54 -13.97
C PHE A 327 17.94 -13.03 -13.78
#